data_AF-A0AAW3WKF4-F1
#
_entry.id   AF-A0AAW3WKF4-F1
#
_cell.length_a   1.000
_cell.length_b   1.000
_cell.length_c   1.000
_cell.angle_alpha   90.00
_cell.angle_beta   90.00
_cell.angle_gamma   90.00
#
_symmetry.space_group_name_H-M   'P 1'
#
loop_
_entity.id
_entity.type
_entity.pdbx_description
1 polymer ?
#
loop_
_entity_poly.entity_id
_entity_poly.type
_entity_poly.pdbx_seq_one_letter_code
_entity_poly.pdbx_strand_id
1 'polypeptide(L)'
;ENNYIQGHYYSVNPIALKAIPKLFCENKREWSLFKSDNFKDILHIEVGATCVGSIIQTYSPNVKVNKGEEKGYFKFGGSTTILFFEKDSINVDTDILEQSKLGFECKVVFGEHIGTKII
;
A
#
# COMPACT_ATOMS: atom_id res chain seq x y z
N GLU A 1 -10.67 0.46 11.45
CA GLU A 1 -10.24 -0.86 12.01
C GLU A 1 -8.87 -1.26 11.46
N ASN A 2 -8.15 -2.16 12.15
CA ASN A 2 -6.90 -2.77 11.68
C ASN A 2 -7.00 -4.29 11.85
N ASN A 3 -6.56 -5.04 10.87
CA ASN A 3 -6.62 -6.49 10.87
C ASN A 3 -5.26 -7.07 10.51
N TYR A 4 -4.75 -7.92 11.40
CA TYR A 4 -3.45 -8.53 11.28
C TYR A 4 -3.56 -9.93 10.67
N ILE A 5 -2.67 -10.24 9.72
CA ILE A 5 -2.58 -11.56 9.09
C ILE A 5 -1.14 -12.09 9.23
N GLN A 6 -1.00 -13.25 9.89
CA GLN A 6 0.27 -13.96 9.99
C GLN A 6 0.74 -14.42 8.60
N GLY A 7 2.04 -14.52 8.41
CA GLY A 7 2.60 -15.01 7.16
C GLY A 7 4.12 -15.03 7.17
N HIS A 8 4.69 -15.30 6.00
CA HIS A 8 6.13 -15.32 5.75
C HIS A 8 6.71 -13.90 5.60
N TYR A 9 8.02 -13.82 5.39
CA TYR A 9 8.75 -12.59 5.12
C TYR A 9 9.61 -12.75 3.86
N TYR A 10 9.00 -13.24 2.77
CA TYR A 10 9.69 -13.32 1.49
C TYR A 10 10.05 -11.90 1.01
N SER A 11 11.17 -11.79 0.31
CA SER A 11 11.62 -10.51 -0.25
C SER A 11 10.60 -10.00 -1.27
N VAL A 12 10.28 -8.71 -1.24
CA VAL A 12 9.38 -8.08 -2.22
C VAL A 12 10.12 -7.58 -3.46
N ASN A 13 11.37 -8.00 -3.65
CA ASN A 13 12.12 -7.62 -4.85
C ASN A 13 11.56 -8.30 -6.12
N PRO A 14 11.83 -7.74 -7.33
CA PRO A 14 11.28 -8.28 -8.57
C PRO A 14 11.62 -9.73 -8.87
N ILE A 15 12.76 -10.24 -8.38
CA ILE A 15 13.17 -11.64 -8.58
C ILE A 15 12.27 -12.58 -7.76
N ALA A 16 12.03 -12.25 -6.49
CA ALA A 16 11.19 -13.04 -5.61
C ALA A 16 9.71 -12.98 -6.04
N LEU A 17 9.23 -11.82 -6.50
CA LEU A 17 7.87 -11.68 -7.05
C LEU A 17 7.62 -12.58 -8.27
N LYS A 18 8.63 -12.77 -9.13
CA LYS A 18 8.55 -13.70 -10.26
C LYS A 18 8.58 -15.17 -9.83
N ALA A 19 9.29 -15.48 -8.76
CA ALA A 19 9.46 -16.85 -8.28
C ALA A 19 8.29 -17.34 -7.39
N ILE A 20 7.62 -16.43 -6.68
CA ILE A 20 6.57 -16.76 -5.70
C ILE A 20 5.26 -16.06 -6.12
N PRO A 21 4.36 -16.74 -6.87
CA PRO A 21 3.18 -16.12 -7.45
C PRO A 21 2.20 -15.47 -6.46
N LYS A 22 2.15 -15.95 -5.21
CA LYS A 22 1.25 -15.46 -4.16
C LYS A 22 1.97 -14.72 -3.04
N LEU A 23 3.15 -14.16 -3.32
CA LEU A 23 4.03 -13.57 -2.31
C LEU A 23 3.32 -12.59 -1.37
N PHE A 24 2.55 -11.63 -1.92
CA PHE A 24 1.84 -10.65 -1.10
C PHE A 24 0.74 -11.26 -0.22
N CYS A 25 0.16 -12.40 -0.63
CA CYS A 25 -0.86 -13.12 0.12
C CYS A 25 -0.26 -14.07 1.16
N GLU A 26 0.98 -14.52 0.94
CA GLU A 26 1.71 -15.42 1.84
C GLU A 26 2.52 -14.65 2.88
N ASN A 27 2.95 -13.44 2.56
CA ASN A 27 3.64 -12.59 3.51
C ASN A 27 2.70 -12.10 4.61
N LYS A 28 3.30 -11.90 5.79
CA LYS A 28 2.67 -11.19 6.89
C LYS A 28 2.24 -9.81 6.40
N ARG A 29 1.01 -9.45 6.72
CA ARG A 29 0.44 -8.16 6.33
C ARG A 29 -0.59 -7.67 7.33
N GLU A 30 -0.79 -6.37 7.32
CA GLU A 30 -1.88 -5.71 8.02
C GLU A 30 -2.73 -4.97 7.01
N TRP A 31 -4.04 -4.93 7.23
CA TRP A 31 -4.93 -4.15 6.39
C TRP A 31 -5.87 -3.29 7.22
N SER A 32 -6.19 -2.12 6.66
CA SER A 32 -7.08 -1.14 7.24
C SER A 32 -7.97 -0.52 6.16
N LEU A 33 -9.22 -0.25 6.52
CA LEU A 33 -10.18 0.43 5.64
C LEU A 33 -10.22 1.92 6.00
N PHE A 34 -9.95 2.78 5.02
CA PHE A 34 -10.07 4.23 5.14
C PHE A 34 -11.35 4.69 4.46
N LYS A 35 -12.25 5.30 5.24
CA LYS A 35 -13.42 6.01 4.71
C LYS A 35 -13.00 7.41 4.31
N SER A 36 -12.95 7.68 3.02
CA SER A 36 -12.48 8.95 2.47
C SER A 36 -13.62 9.79 1.91
N ASP A 37 -13.63 11.07 2.27
CA ASP A 37 -14.56 12.05 1.70
C ASP A 37 -14.30 12.28 0.19
N ASN A 38 -13.09 11.97 -0.31
CA ASN A 38 -12.70 12.20 -1.71
C ASN A 38 -12.69 10.93 -2.58
N PHE A 39 -12.43 9.77 -1.98
CA PHE A 39 -12.11 8.53 -2.72
C PHE A 39 -12.96 7.33 -2.27
N LYS A 40 -14.06 7.58 -1.53
CA LYS A 40 -14.90 6.55 -0.92
C LYS A 40 -14.07 5.62 -0.02
N ASP A 41 -14.35 4.32 0.02
CA ASP A 41 -13.59 3.39 0.84
C ASP A 41 -12.29 2.97 0.13
N ILE A 42 -11.15 3.16 0.81
CA ILE A 42 -9.82 2.74 0.37
C ILE A 42 -9.35 1.61 1.28
N LEU A 43 -9.02 0.46 0.70
CA LEU A 43 -8.35 -0.62 1.44
C LEU A 43 -6.83 -0.41 1.35
N HIS A 44 -6.20 -0.21 2.49
CA HIS A 44 -4.77 0.00 2.62
C HIS A 44 -4.14 -1.22 3.29
N ILE A 45 -3.20 -1.86 2.58
CA ILE A 45 -2.52 -3.08 3.03
C ILE A 45 -1.02 -2.82 3.13
N GLU A 46 -0.47 -2.98 4.33
CA GLU A 46 0.97 -3.01 4.55
C GLU A 46 1.46 -4.46 4.51
N VAL A 47 2.42 -4.75 3.65
CA VAL A 47 3.02 -6.08 3.49
C VAL A 47 4.47 -6.03 3.98
N GLY A 48 4.76 -6.86 4.99
CA GLY A 48 6.12 -7.07 5.46
C GLY A 48 6.93 -7.89 4.45
N ALA A 49 8.25 -7.72 4.45
CA ALA A 49 9.16 -8.53 3.65
C ALA A 49 10.39 -8.92 4.47
N THR A 50 11.38 -9.52 3.80
CA THR A 50 12.64 -9.93 4.43
C THR A 50 13.25 -8.77 5.22
N CYS A 51 13.70 -9.08 6.44
CA CYS A 51 14.20 -8.14 7.45
C CYS A 51 13.15 -7.23 8.12
N VAL A 52 11.93 -7.06 7.57
CA VAL A 52 10.86 -6.26 8.19
C VAL A 52 10.18 -7.04 9.30
N GLY A 53 10.69 -6.86 10.51
CA GLY A 53 10.20 -7.56 11.70
C GLY A 53 8.85 -7.05 12.20
N SER A 54 8.43 -5.82 11.86
CA SER A 54 7.17 -5.27 12.37
C SER A 54 6.56 -4.19 11.48
N ILE A 55 5.25 -4.25 11.33
CA ILE A 55 4.39 -3.17 10.86
C ILE A 55 3.84 -2.52 12.13
N ILE A 56 4.04 -1.22 12.30
CA ILE A 56 3.59 -0.50 13.49
C ILE A 56 2.59 0.56 13.05
N GLN A 57 1.35 0.43 13.52
CA GLN A 57 0.32 1.45 13.33
C GLN A 57 0.39 2.45 14.49
N THR A 58 0.40 3.75 14.18
CA THR A 58 0.42 4.84 15.17
C THR A 58 -0.91 5.60 15.23
N TYR A 59 -1.78 5.39 14.25
CA TYR A 59 -3.13 5.97 14.24
C TYR A 59 -4.07 5.33 15.29
N SER A 60 -5.08 6.09 15.69
CA SER A 60 -6.19 5.58 16.51
C SER A 60 -7.34 5.09 15.62
N PRO A 61 -7.80 3.84 15.73
CA PRO A 61 -8.93 3.34 14.93
C PRO A 61 -10.21 4.15 15.13
N ASN A 62 -10.99 4.31 14.07
CA ASN A 62 -12.29 4.99 14.06
C ASN A 62 -12.24 6.48 14.42
N VAL A 63 -11.06 7.10 14.33
CA VAL A 63 -10.86 8.54 14.47
C VAL A 63 -10.62 9.15 13.09
N LYS A 64 -11.15 10.36 12.85
CA LYS A 64 -10.89 11.10 11.60
C LYS A 64 -9.42 11.51 11.57
N VAL A 65 -8.75 11.26 10.44
CA VAL A 65 -7.37 11.66 10.18
C VAL A 65 -7.31 12.68 9.05
N ASN A 66 -6.29 13.53 9.07
CA ASN A 66 -6.04 14.51 8.02
C ASN A 66 -4.98 14.02 7.03
N LYS A 67 -5.03 14.54 5.80
CA LYS A 67 -3.99 14.26 4.79
C LYS A 67 -2.62 14.68 5.34
N GLY A 68 -1.67 13.74 5.34
CA GLY A 68 -0.29 13.96 5.80
C GLY A 68 -0.04 13.55 7.25
N GLU A 69 -1.06 13.16 8.00
CA GLU A 69 -0.87 12.55 9.32
C GLU A 69 -0.21 11.17 9.20
N GLU A 70 0.58 10.82 10.21
CA GLU A 70 1.25 9.54 10.27
C GLU A 70 0.24 8.41 10.48
N LYS A 71 0.25 7.43 9.57
CA LYS A 71 -0.47 6.17 9.75
C LYS A 71 0.32 5.20 10.62
N GLY A 72 1.60 5.06 10.31
CA GLY A 72 2.46 4.03 10.86
C GLY A 72 3.75 3.90 10.05
N TYR A 73 4.56 2.91 10.40
CA TYR A 73 5.85 2.68 9.76
C TYR A 73 6.27 1.21 9.81
N PHE A 74 7.18 0.84 8.91
CA PHE A 74 7.85 -0.46 8.91
C PHE A 74 9.14 -0.37 9.72
N LYS A 75 9.38 -1.36 10.61
CA LYS A 75 10.65 -1.48 11.34
C LYS A 75 11.64 -2.36 10.56
N PHE A 76 12.66 -1.71 9.98
CA PHE A 76 13.87 -2.27 9.36
C PHE A 76 13.66 -3.16 8.12
N GLY A 77 14.20 -2.83 6.94
CA GLY A 77 14.15 -3.69 5.74
C GLY A 77 13.20 -3.19 4.63
N GLY A 78 13.03 -4.01 3.58
CA GLY A 78 12.19 -3.67 2.43
C GLY A 78 10.72 -4.01 2.68
N SER A 79 9.80 -3.17 2.23
CA SER A 79 8.37 -3.33 2.47
C SER A 79 7.55 -2.92 1.25
N THR A 80 6.27 -3.29 1.24
CA THR A 80 5.35 -2.87 0.18
C THR A 80 4.04 -2.41 0.80
N THR A 81 3.45 -1.38 0.21
CA THR A 81 2.08 -0.95 0.49
C THR A 81 1.23 -1.20 -0.74
N ILE A 82 0.03 -1.72 -0.55
CA ILE A 82 -0.96 -1.94 -1.60
C ILE A 82 -2.21 -1.15 -1.25
N LEU A 83 -2.67 -0.33 -2.19
CA LEU A 83 -3.92 0.42 -2.08
C LEU A 83 -4.93 -0.15 -3.07
N PHE A 84 -6.11 -0.49 -2.59
CA PHE A 84 -7.27 -0.75 -3.45
C PHE A 84 -8.24 0.41 -3.33
N PHE A 85 -8.67 0.88 -4.49
CA PHE A 85 -9.65 1.92 -4.64
C PHE A 85 -10.92 1.34 -5.22
N GLU A 86 -12.07 1.86 -4.78
CA GLU A 86 -13.33 1.55 -5.45
C GLU A 86 -13.27 1.95 -6.92
N LYS A 87 -14.00 1.20 -7.76
CA LYS A 87 -14.18 1.56 -9.15
C LYS A 87 -14.74 2.99 -9.24
N ASP A 88 -14.21 3.75 -10.19
CA ASP A 88 -14.62 5.12 -10.48
C ASP A 88 -14.48 6.09 -9.28
N SER A 89 -13.49 5.85 -8.39
CA SER A 89 -13.14 6.78 -7.29
C SER A 89 -11.89 7.63 -7.53
N ILE A 90 -10.97 7.17 -8.37
CA ILE A 90 -9.67 7.80 -8.62
C ILE A 90 -9.31 7.77 -10.12
N ASN A 91 -8.77 8.88 -10.61
CA ASN A 91 -8.03 8.95 -11.86
C ASN A 91 -6.54 8.83 -11.52
N VAL A 92 -5.93 7.68 -11.80
CA VAL A 92 -4.48 7.45 -11.60
C VAL A 92 -3.70 8.27 -12.62
N ASP A 93 -2.56 8.85 -12.21
CA ASP A 93 -1.76 9.70 -13.08
C ASP A 93 -1.20 8.95 -14.29
N THR A 94 -1.11 9.66 -15.42
CA THR A 94 -0.88 9.05 -16.74
C THR A 94 0.49 8.41 -16.87
N ASP A 95 1.52 8.98 -16.25
CA ASP A 95 2.88 8.44 -16.24
C ASP A 95 2.95 7.07 -15.56
N ILE A 96 2.23 6.89 -14.43
CA ILE A 96 2.10 5.61 -13.74
C ILE A 96 1.42 4.58 -14.66
N LEU A 97 0.32 4.98 -15.32
CA LEU A 97 -0.42 4.11 -16.23
C LEU A 97 0.41 3.71 -17.46
N GLU A 98 1.16 4.64 -18.04
CA GLU A 98 2.01 4.41 -19.21
C GLU A 98 3.19 3.49 -18.85
N GLN A 99 3.90 3.76 -17.76
CA GLN A 99 5.01 2.91 -17.30
C GLN A 99 4.53 1.51 -16.93
N SER A 100 3.36 1.40 -16.29
CA SER A 100 2.76 0.11 -15.94
C SER A 100 2.44 -0.72 -17.18
N LYS A 101 1.92 -0.12 -18.26
CA LYS A 101 1.67 -0.81 -19.55
C LYS A 101 2.96 -1.36 -20.17
N LEU A 102 4.08 -0.71 -19.93
CA LEU A 102 5.40 -1.13 -20.40
C LEU A 102 6.08 -2.14 -19.44
N GLY A 103 5.47 -2.43 -18.28
CA GLY A 103 6.03 -3.32 -17.26
C GLY A 103 7.15 -2.70 -16.45
N PHE A 104 7.22 -1.36 -16.37
CA PHE A 104 8.21 -0.64 -15.58
C PHE A 104 7.65 -0.16 -14.24
N GLU A 105 8.51 -0.12 -13.24
CA GLU A 105 8.21 0.52 -11.96
C GLU A 105 8.31 2.05 -12.11
N CYS A 106 7.31 2.76 -11.61
CA CYS A 106 7.30 4.22 -11.61
C CYS A 106 7.88 4.76 -10.31
N LYS A 107 8.92 5.60 -10.43
CA LYS A 107 9.47 6.33 -9.28
C LYS A 107 8.52 7.48 -8.94
N VAL A 108 8.04 7.51 -7.71
CA VAL A 108 7.27 8.62 -7.13
C VAL A 108 8.04 9.24 -5.96
N VAL A 109 7.98 10.56 -5.82
CA VAL A 109 8.62 11.28 -4.71
C VAL A 109 7.61 11.59 -3.61
N PHE A 110 8.07 11.68 -2.36
CA PHE A 110 7.21 12.11 -1.26
C PHE A 110 6.59 13.48 -1.54
N GLY A 111 5.26 13.58 -1.43
CA GLY A 111 4.49 14.79 -1.73
C GLY A 111 4.01 14.90 -3.18
N GLU A 112 4.50 14.04 -4.07
CA GLU A 112 3.96 13.88 -5.43
C GLU A 112 2.55 13.28 -5.36
N HIS A 113 1.67 13.73 -6.25
CA HIS A 113 0.38 13.06 -6.42
C HIS A 113 0.58 11.82 -7.29
N ILE A 114 -0.28 10.82 -7.08
CA ILE A 114 -0.31 9.57 -7.88
C ILE A 114 -1.68 9.38 -8.54
N GLY A 115 -2.52 10.41 -8.46
CA GLY A 115 -3.89 10.42 -8.91
C GLY A 115 -4.73 11.53 -8.30
N THR A 116 -5.89 11.74 -8.89
CA THR A 116 -6.87 12.76 -8.51
C THR A 116 -8.25 12.14 -8.34
N LYS A 117 -9.14 12.79 -7.58
CA LYS A 117 -10.52 12.31 -7.46
C LYS A 117 -11.22 12.41 -8.81
N ILE A 118 -12.13 11.47 -9.08
CA ILE A 118 -13.06 11.61 -10.20
C ILE A 118 -14.07 12.71 -9.83
N ILE A 119 -14.30 13.64 -10.77
CA ILE A 119 -15.28 14.73 -10.66
C ILE A 119 -16.62 14.25 -11.18
#